data_AF-A0A7W9SWP6-F1
#
_entry.id   AF-A0A7W9SWP6-F1
#
_cell.length_a   1.000
_cell.length_b   1.000
_cell.length_c   1.000
_cell.angle_alpha   90.00
_cell.angle_beta   90.00
_cell.angle_gamma   90.00
#
_symmetry.space_group_name_H-M   'P 1'
#
loop_
_entity.id
_entity.type
_entity.pdbx_description
1 polymer ?
#
loop_
_entity_poly.entity_id
_entity_poly.type
_entity_poly.pdbx_seq_one_letter_code
_entity_poly.pdbx_strand_id
1 'polypeptide(L)'
;MRIIIKPLGMVFFALAIGGGFAAVSLKKTGPLGIGAGAVALSGHGNNVVAEEKWKFYTEKGAVGNMTVTRETIEGAPRNGLKILADRPGEQPWNLGISNALGTPFKAGEKLQLRFWGRSEQGSQVTIILQRNVPGFPDCFKQTLTLTPQWKSYQYDVTTTAMAQWESMIAVHAGFQAGSLELAGVELVRV
;
A
#
# COMPACT_ATOMS: atom_id res chain seq x y z
N MET A 1 -4.25 -55.94 -8.21
CA MET A 1 -3.85 -54.51 -8.07
C MET A 1 -4.01 -53.87 -9.44
N ARG A 2 -5.12 -53.16 -9.67
CA ARG A 2 -5.56 -52.68 -11.00
C ARG A 2 -5.87 -51.18 -10.90
N ILE A 3 -5.34 -50.45 -11.87
CA ILE A 3 -5.53 -49.01 -12.10
C ILE A 3 -6.97 -48.78 -12.60
N ILE A 4 -7.67 -47.78 -12.06
CA ILE A 4 -8.92 -47.26 -12.64
C ILE A 4 -8.83 -45.73 -12.72
N ILE A 5 -8.91 -45.25 -13.96
CA ILE A 5 -8.94 -43.85 -14.38
C ILE A 5 -10.39 -43.35 -14.23
N LYS A 6 -10.60 -42.17 -13.63
CA LYS A 6 -11.92 -41.50 -13.61
C LYS A 6 -12.10 -40.62 -14.87
N PRO A 7 -13.29 -40.58 -15.50
CA PRO A 7 -13.52 -39.75 -16.67
C PRO A 7 -13.96 -38.31 -16.31
N LEU A 8 -13.64 -37.41 -17.26
CA LEU A 8 -14.06 -36.02 -17.37
C LEU A 8 -15.59 -35.92 -17.58
N GLY A 9 -16.24 -34.98 -16.92
CA GLY A 9 -17.62 -34.56 -17.19
C GLY A 9 -17.72 -33.04 -17.19
N MET A 10 -18.04 -32.48 -18.35
CA MET A 10 -18.32 -31.07 -18.61
C MET A 10 -19.82 -30.97 -18.90
N VAL A 11 -20.56 -30.04 -18.29
CA VAL A 11 -21.88 -29.61 -18.76
C VAL A 11 -22.02 -28.09 -18.56
N PHE A 12 -22.50 -27.45 -19.62
CA PHE A 12 -22.74 -26.03 -19.82
C PHE A 12 -24.09 -25.58 -19.24
N PHE A 13 -24.24 -24.28 -18.96
CA PHE A 13 -25.46 -23.53 -19.29
C PHE A 13 -25.08 -22.13 -19.78
N ALA A 14 -25.72 -21.72 -20.89
CA ALA A 14 -25.61 -20.40 -21.49
C ALA A 14 -26.95 -19.66 -21.36
N LEU A 15 -26.91 -18.35 -21.14
CA LEU A 15 -27.81 -17.40 -21.78
C LEU A 15 -27.13 -16.03 -21.82
N ALA A 16 -27.04 -15.46 -23.02
CA ALA A 16 -26.31 -14.24 -23.34
C ALA A 16 -27.26 -13.03 -23.41
N ILE A 17 -26.78 -11.85 -23.00
CA ILE A 17 -27.15 -10.58 -23.66
C ILE A 17 -25.94 -9.62 -23.64
N GLY A 18 -25.34 -9.41 -24.82
CA GLY A 18 -24.80 -8.13 -25.31
C GLY A 18 -23.57 -7.49 -24.64
N GLY A 19 -22.40 -7.62 -25.28
CA GLY A 19 -21.25 -6.74 -25.07
C GLY A 19 -19.93 -7.51 -25.08
N GLY A 20 -19.15 -7.38 -26.15
CA GLY A 20 -18.07 -8.31 -26.51
C GLY A 20 -16.94 -8.40 -25.48
N PHE A 21 -16.64 -9.64 -25.08
CA PHE A 21 -15.35 -10.01 -24.51
C PHE A 21 -14.67 -10.96 -25.51
N ALA A 22 -13.44 -10.63 -25.92
CA ALA A 22 -12.61 -11.55 -26.67
C ALA A 22 -12.26 -12.76 -25.77
N ALA A 23 -12.70 -13.95 -26.17
CA ALA A 23 -12.32 -15.20 -25.53
C ALA A 23 -10.94 -15.64 -26.04
N VAL A 24 -9.94 -15.68 -25.16
CA VAL A 24 -8.66 -16.34 -25.45
C VAL A 24 -8.81 -17.83 -25.19
N SER A 25 -8.71 -18.62 -26.25
CA SER A 25 -8.74 -20.09 -26.21
C SER A 25 -7.35 -20.63 -25.87
N LEU A 26 -7.23 -21.39 -24.78
CA LEU A 26 -6.01 -22.12 -24.42
C LEU A 26 -6.06 -23.54 -25.03
N LYS A 27 -5.28 -23.78 -26.09
CA LYS A 27 -5.01 -25.15 -26.55
C LYS A 27 -3.97 -25.81 -25.64
N LYS A 28 -4.34 -26.97 -25.10
CA LYS A 28 -3.51 -27.84 -24.27
C LYS A 28 -2.61 -28.70 -25.16
N THR A 29 -1.30 -28.48 -25.11
CA THR A 29 -0.28 -29.45 -25.54
C THR A 29 0.58 -29.81 -24.34
N GLY A 30 0.74 -31.13 -24.11
CA GLY A 30 1.55 -31.68 -23.03
C GLY A 30 3.06 -31.56 -23.29
N PRO A 31 3.88 -32.27 -22.52
CA PRO A 31 4.61 -31.67 -21.41
C PRO A 31 6.09 -31.52 -21.74
N LEU A 32 6.72 -30.46 -21.23
CA LEU A 32 8.13 -30.37 -20.80
C LEU A 32 8.44 -28.91 -20.39
N GLY A 33 8.85 -28.70 -19.14
CA GLY A 33 9.58 -27.49 -18.71
C GLY A 33 8.77 -26.36 -18.05
N ILE A 34 9.21 -26.00 -16.83
CA ILE A 34 9.15 -24.69 -16.14
C ILE A 34 7.98 -23.73 -16.40
N GLY A 35 7.27 -23.38 -15.33
CA GLY A 35 6.52 -22.13 -15.26
C GLY A 35 5.24 -22.20 -14.44
N ALA A 36 5.37 -22.22 -13.11
CA ALA A 36 4.28 -21.73 -12.27
C ALA A 36 4.25 -20.19 -12.43
N GLY A 37 3.66 -19.74 -13.53
CA GLY A 37 3.43 -18.33 -13.80
C GLY A 37 2.46 -17.79 -12.75
N ALA A 38 2.99 -17.07 -11.77
CA ALA A 38 2.20 -16.08 -11.06
C ALA A 38 1.67 -15.10 -12.11
N VAL A 39 0.35 -15.00 -12.23
CA VAL A 39 -0.28 -13.92 -12.98
C VAL A 39 0.05 -12.65 -12.22
N ALA A 40 1.08 -11.95 -12.69
CA ALA A 40 1.35 -10.59 -12.26
C ALA A 40 0.14 -9.75 -12.68
N LEU A 41 -0.59 -9.23 -11.70
CA LEU A 41 -1.49 -8.10 -11.91
C LEU A 41 -0.60 -6.88 -12.14
N SER A 42 -0.07 -6.73 -13.36
CA SER A 42 0.75 -5.59 -13.73
C SER A 42 -0.12 -4.33 -13.79
N GLY A 43 0.29 -3.27 -13.08
CA GLY A 43 -0.07 -1.91 -13.49
C GLY A 43 -0.24 -0.88 -12.39
N HIS A 44 0.82 -0.53 -11.65
CA HIS A 44 0.98 0.82 -11.11
C HIS A 44 2.45 1.25 -11.18
N GLY A 45 3.01 1.36 -12.39
CA GLY A 45 4.37 1.88 -12.62
C GLY A 45 5.42 1.24 -11.72
N ASN A 46 6.52 1.93 -11.46
CA ASN A 46 7.53 1.48 -10.51
C ASN A 46 7.07 1.63 -9.02
N ASN A 47 5.77 1.76 -8.73
CA ASN A 47 5.24 1.95 -7.37
C ASN A 47 5.26 0.64 -6.58
N VAL A 48 5.83 0.69 -5.38
CA VAL A 48 5.95 -0.48 -4.49
C VAL A 48 4.97 -0.46 -3.32
N VAL A 49 4.19 0.62 -3.17
CA VAL A 49 3.10 0.72 -2.19
C VAL A 49 1.86 0.05 -2.75
N ALA A 50 1.23 -0.82 -1.95
CA ALA A 50 -0.02 -1.46 -2.31
C ALA A 50 -1.18 -0.78 -1.57
N GLU A 51 -2.02 -0.01 -2.27
CA GLU A 51 -3.09 0.81 -1.67
C GLU A 51 -4.06 0.03 -0.78
N GLU A 52 -4.23 -1.28 -1.04
CA GLU A 52 -5.13 -2.15 -0.28
C GLU A 52 -4.53 -2.70 1.03
N LYS A 53 -3.25 -2.44 1.32
CA LYS A 53 -2.51 -3.08 2.42
C LYS A 53 -2.26 -2.20 3.64
N TRP A 54 -2.87 -1.02 3.70
CA TRP A 54 -2.75 -0.15 4.87
C TRP A 54 -3.35 -0.80 6.13
N LYS A 55 -2.56 -0.88 7.18
CA LYS A 55 -2.94 -1.36 8.50
C LYS A 55 -2.93 -0.20 9.48
N PHE A 56 -4.07 0.07 10.09
CA PHE A 56 -4.16 1.01 11.21
C PHE A 56 -3.65 0.36 12.50
N TYR A 57 -2.99 1.15 13.34
CA TYR A 57 -2.52 0.71 14.65
C TYR A 57 -2.64 1.82 15.70
N THR A 58 -2.82 1.38 16.95
CA THR A 58 -2.81 2.22 18.15
C THR A 58 -2.12 1.48 19.28
N GLU A 59 -1.29 2.18 20.06
CA GLU A 59 -0.55 1.63 21.19
C GLU A 59 -0.49 2.64 22.34
N LYS A 60 -0.04 2.19 23.53
CA LYS A 60 0.30 3.08 24.68
C LYS A 60 -0.78 4.15 24.97
N GLY A 61 -2.03 3.71 24.98
CA GLY A 61 -3.18 4.57 25.28
C GLY A 61 -3.62 5.49 24.14
N ALA A 62 -3.03 5.44 22.95
CA ALA A 62 -3.57 6.16 21.81
C ALA A 62 -4.97 5.64 21.45
N VAL A 63 -5.85 6.54 21.04
CA VAL A 63 -7.21 6.23 20.57
C VAL A 63 -7.46 6.97 19.27
N GLY A 64 -8.00 6.24 18.30
CA GLY A 64 -8.36 6.79 17.00
C GLY A 64 -8.87 5.73 16.06
N ASN A 65 -9.07 6.11 14.81
CA ASN A 65 -9.49 5.20 13.76
C ASN A 65 -8.96 5.64 12.39
N MET A 66 -9.06 4.74 11.41
CA MET A 66 -8.81 5.00 10.01
C MET A 66 -10.07 4.71 9.20
N THR A 67 -10.42 5.62 8.30
CA THR A 67 -11.47 5.43 7.29
C THR A 67 -10.88 5.55 5.90
N VAL A 68 -11.28 4.66 5.00
CA VAL A 68 -10.96 4.76 3.57
C VAL A 68 -12.06 5.56 2.89
N THR A 69 -11.73 6.75 2.41
CA THR A 69 -12.64 7.61 1.65
C THR A 69 -12.50 7.26 0.17
N ARG A 70 -13.59 6.83 -0.49
CA ARG A 70 -13.58 6.49 -1.93
C ARG A 70 -14.03 7.61 -2.85
N GLU A 71 -14.11 8.82 -2.30
CA GLU A 71 -14.55 9.99 -3.04
C GLU A 71 -13.41 10.55 -3.89
N THR A 72 -13.79 11.18 -5.01
CA THR A 72 -12.82 11.97 -5.78
C THR A 72 -12.53 13.23 -4.99
N ILE A 73 -11.27 13.35 -4.60
CA ILE A 73 -10.77 14.49 -3.85
C ILE A 73 -10.40 15.58 -4.84
N GLU A 74 -11.05 16.75 -4.74
CA GLU A 74 -10.66 17.90 -5.54
C GLU A 74 -9.21 18.27 -5.24
N GLY A 75 -8.36 18.14 -6.27
CA GLY A 75 -6.92 18.37 -6.17
C GLY A 75 -6.06 17.15 -5.84
N ALA A 76 -6.59 15.95 -5.57
CA ALA A 76 -5.78 14.74 -5.31
C ALA A 76 -6.25 13.52 -6.13
N PRO A 77 -5.37 12.54 -6.46
CA PRO A 77 -5.76 11.30 -7.12
C PRO A 77 -6.71 10.50 -6.23
N ARG A 78 -7.67 9.79 -6.84
CA ARG A 78 -8.81 9.15 -6.18
C ARG A 78 -8.41 8.22 -5.02
N ASN A 79 -9.36 8.04 -4.10
CA ASN A 79 -9.26 7.32 -2.82
C ASN A 79 -8.30 7.99 -1.81
N GLY A 80 -8.82 8.32 -0.64
CA GLY A 80 -8.09 8.89 0.49
C GLY A 80 -8.14 8.00 1.72
N LEU A 81 -7.19 8.19 2.61
CA LEU A 81 -7.15 7.64 3.96
C LEU A 81 -7.35 8.79 4.92
N LYS A 82 -8.43 8.76 5.69
CA LYS A 82 -8.62 9.66 6.81
C LYS A 82 -8.20 8.96 8.09
N ILE A 83 -7.28 9.57 8.83
CA ILE A 83 -6.89 9.14 10.16
C ILE A 83 -7.47 10.14 11.15
N LEU A 84 -8.23 9.66 12.11
CA LEU A 84 -8.69 10.43 13.26
C LEU A 84 -7.88 10.01 14.48
N ALA A 85 -7.18 10.96 15.10
CA ALA A 85 -6.57 10.81 16.40
C ALA A 85 -7.48 11.47 17.43
N ASP A 86 -8.27 10.67 18.15
CA ASP A 86 -9.13 11.17 19.23
C ASP A 86 -8.29 11.54 20.45
N ARG A 87 -7.30 10.68 20.75
CA ARG A 87 -6.33 10.90 21.83
C ARG A 87 -4.96 10.42 21.38
N PRO A 88 -3.94 11.30 21.36
CA PRO A 88 -2.58 10.85 21.09
C PRO A 88 -2.09 9.91 22.19
N GLY A 89 -1.15 9.02 21.85
CA GLY A 89 -0.41 8.24 22.83
C GLY A 89 0.73 9.04 23.45
N GLU A 90 1.64 8.35 24.13
CA GLU A 90 2.84 8.96 24.72
C GLU A 90 3.84 9.47 23.67
N GLN A 91 3.82 8.87 22.48
CA GLN A 91 4.74 9.13 21.38
C GLN A 91 3.99 9.22 20.04
N PRO A 92 4.49 9.98 19.04
CA PRO A 92 3.81 10.14 17.77
C PRO A 92 3.54 8.83 17.02
N TRP A 93 4.43 7.84 17.15
CA TRP A 93 4.30 6.52 16.54
C TRP A 93 3.35 5.59 17.28
N ASN A 94 2.69 6.03 18.36
CA ASN A 94 1.68 5.21 19.01
C ASN A 94 0.34 5.21 18.28
N LEU A 95 0.16 6.02 17.24
CA LEU A 95 -1.03 6.03 16.39
C LEU A 95 -0.61 6.27 14.95
N GLY A 96 -1.09 5.44 14.04
CA GLY A 96 -0.71 5.59 12.65
C GLY A 96 -1.23 4.49 11.74
N ILE A 97 -0.67 4.48 10.55
CA ILE A 97 -0.91 3.46 9.54
C ILE A 97 0.41 2.95 8.99
N SER A 98 0.47 1.68 8.61
CA SER A 98 1.65 1.08 7.99
C SER A 98 1.28 0.24 6.78
N ASN A 99 2.22 0.11 5.86
CA ASN A 99 2.09 -0.70 4.65
C ASN A 99 3.38 -1.50 4.47
N ALA A 100 3.28 -2.81 4.66
CA ALA A 100 4.42 -3.72 4.49
C ALA A 100 4.76 -3.88 3.01
N LEU A 101 6.03 -3.67 2.67
CA LEU A 101 6.50 -3.66 1.29
C LEU A 101 7.02 -5.05 0.91
N GLY A 102 6.41 -5.64 -0.11
CA GLY A 102 6.72 -6.99 -0.58
C GLY A 102 7.93 -7.10 -1.50
N THR A 103 8.72 -6.03 -1.61
CA THR A 103 9.89 -5.95 -2.48
C THR A 103 11.16 -5.78 -1.66
N PRO A 104 12.29 -6.36 -2.09
CA PRO A 104 13.59 -6.01 -1.52
C PRO A 104 14.06 -4.64 -2.01
N PHE A 105 15.00 -4.05 -1.28
CA PHE A 105 15.73 -2.84 -1.63
C PHE A 105 17.24 -3.06 -1.57
N LYS A 106 17.96 -2.42 -2.49
CA LYS A 106 19.43 -2.41 -2.46
C LYS A 106 19.93 -1.22 -1.63
N ALA A 107 21.13 -1.33 -1.09
CA ALA A 107 21.77 -0.15 -0.49
C ALA A 107 22.10 0.88 -1.57
N GLY A 108 21.80 2.16 -1.29
CA GLY A 108 22.04 3.27 -2.22
C GLY A 108 21.02 3.42 -3.35
N GLU A 109 20.04 2.52 -3.42
CA GLU A 109 18.97 2.63 -4.41
C GLU A 109 18.11 3.88 -4.18
N LYS A 110 17.76 4.53 -5.30
CA LYS A 110 17.03 5.79 -5.32
C LYS A 110 15.57 5.52 -5.59
N LEU A 111 14.72 6.06 -4.73
CA LEU A 111 13.27 6.03 -4.88
C LEU A 111 12.74 7.46 -4.76
N GLN A 112 11.49 7.63 -5.14
CA GLN A 112 10.75 8.85 -4.91
C GLN A 112 9.45 8.55 -4.19
N LEU A 113 9.28 9.17 -3.03
CA LEU A 113 8.05 9.14 -2.26
C LEU A 113 7.17 10.31 -2.70
N ARG A 114 5.91 10.03 -3.02
CA ARG A 114 4.90 11.04 -3.36
C ARG A 114 3.63 10.78 -2.56
N PHE A 115 2.97 11.83 -2.11
CA PHE A 115 1.63 11.74 -1.53
C PHE A 115 0.94 13.10 -1.55
N TRP A 116 -0.37 13.08 -1.44
CA TRP A 116 -1.18 14.25 -1.12
C TRP A 116 -1.55 14.21 0.35
N GLY A 117 -1.53 15.36 1.01
CA GLY A 117 -1.89 15.47 2.42
C GLY A 117 -2.65 16.76 2.75
N ARG A 118 -3.57 16.67 3.71
CA ARG A 118 -4.21 17.81 4.37
C ARG A 118 -4.55 17.51 5.84
N SER A 119 -4.77 18.57 6.60
CA SER A 119 -5.37 18.52 7.93
C SER A 119 -6.04 19.84 8.24
N GLU A 120 -7.32 19.82 8.60
CA GLU A 120 -8.07 21.03 8.98
C GLU A 120 -7.44 21.73 10.19
N GLN A 121 -6.88 20.96 11.12
CA GLN A 121 -6.25 21.46 12.35
C GLN A 121 -4.78 21.83 12.16
N GLY A 122 -4.21 21.62 10.98
CA GLY A 122 -2.77 21.77 10.76
C GLY A 122 -1.95 20.71 11.51
N SER A 123 -2.39 19.46 11.49
CA SER A 123 -1.73 18.37 12.20
C SER A 123 -0.29 18.12 11.73
N GLN A 124 0.61 17.86 12.67
CA GLN A 124 1.92 17.26 12.38
C GLN A 124 1.79 15.78 12.01
N VAL A 125 2.59 15.34 11.04
CA VAL A 125 2.67 13.95 10.58
C VAL A 125 4.12 13.58 10.30
N THR A 126 4.50 12.34 10.61
CA THR A 126 5.76 11.75 10.12
C THR A 126 5.44 10.70 9.07
N ILE A 127 6.09 10.77 7.90
CA ILE A 127 6.15 9.67 6.94
C ILE A 127 7.54 9.05 6.98
N ILE A 128 7.61 7.73 7.05
CA ILE A 128 8.85 7.01 7.34
C ILE A 128 8.94 5.73 6.50
N LEU A 129 10.11 5.46 5.94
CA LEU A 129 10.48 4.17 5.36
C LEU A 129 11.49 3.52 6.28
N GLN A 130 11.13 2.36 6.82
CA GLN A 130 11.90 1.69 7.86
C GLN A 130 11.83 0.17 7.75
N ARG A 131 12.72 -0.52 8.45
CA ARG A 131 12.66 -1.98 8.55
C ARG A 131 11.50 -2.40 9.42
N ASN A 132 10.81 -3.46 9.00
CA ASN A 132 9.72 -4.09 9.73
C ASN A 132 10.26 -5.17 10.71
N VAL A 133 11.20 -4.79 11.56
CA VAL A 133 11.81 -5.63 12.60
C VAL A 133 12.02 -4.79 13.86
N PRO A 134 12.09 -5.40 15.06
CA PRO A 134 12.31 -4.66 16.30
C PRO A 134 13.49 -3.70 16.24
N GLY A 135 13.30 -2.50 16.78
CA GLY A 135 14.23 -1.37 16.64
C GLY A 135 13.94 -0.48 15.42
N PHE A 136 13.13 -0.96 14.47
CA PHE A 136 12.59 -0.23 13.32
C PHE A 136 13.56 0.78 12.69
N PRO A 137 14.81 0.38 12.35
CA PRO A 137 15.77 1.32 11.80
C PRO A 137 15.23 1.90 10.49
N ASP A 138 15.23 3.23 10.39
CA ASP A 138 14.76 3.95 9.24
C ASP A 138 15.87 4.27 8.25
N CYS A 139 15.51 4.37 6.97
CA CYS A 139 16.38 4.88 5.92
C CYS A 139 15.86 6.21 5.34
N PHE A 140 14.63 6.58 5.69
CA PHE A 140 14.04 7.86 5.38
C PHE A 140 12.97 8.20 6.42
N LYS A 141 12.99 9.43 6.92
CA LYS A 141 12.02 9.96 7.86
C LYS A 141 11.82 11.43 7.59
N GLN A 142 10.56 11.84 7.40
CA GLN A 142 10.22 13.25 7.26
C GLN A 142 9.03 13.59 8.13
N THR A 143 9.16 14.66 8.92
CA THR A 143 8.05 15.23 9.70
C THR A 143 7.67 16.58 9.10
N LEU A 144 6.37 16.81 8.92
CA LEU A 144 5.85 18.06 8.40
C LEU A 144 4.50 18.40 9.05
N THR A 145 4.15 19.67 8.98
CA THR A 145 2.83 20.17 9.35
C THR A 145 1.97 20.24 8.09
N LEU A 146 0.84 19.53 8.07
CA LEU A 146 -0.11 19.58 6.97
C LEU A 146 -0.89 20.90 6.99
N THR A 147 -1.48 21.28 5.85
CA THR A 147 -2.35 22.46 5.74
C THR A 147 -3.82 22.06 5.57
N PRO A 148 -4.78 22.97 5.82
CA PRO A 148 -6.19 22.70 5.57
C PRO A 148 -6.50 22.38 4.10
N GLN A 149 -5.69 22.90 3.18
CA GLN A 149 -5.78 22.60 1.75
C GLN A 149 -4.90 21.40 1.39
N TRP A 150 -5.38 20.60 0.45
CA TRP A 150 -4.60 19.53 -0.18
C TRP A 150 -3.33 20.07 -0.81
N LYS A 151 -2.21 19.46 -0.46
CA LYS A 151 -0.91 19.72 -1.08
C LYS A 151 -0.26 18.40 -1.47
N SER A 152 0.43 18.41 -2.61
CA SER A 152 1.33 17.34 -2.99
C SER A 152 2.68 17.51 -2.31
N TYR A 153 3.24 16.40 -1.88
CA TYR A 153 4.55 16.30 -1.25
C TYR A 153 5.37 15.27 -2.02
N GLN A 154 6.64 15.59 -2.22
CA GLN A 154 7.57 14.72 -2.93
C GLN A 154 8.93 14.74 -2.23
N TYR A 155 9.52 13.56 -2.06
CA TYR A 155 10.82 13.40 -1.43
C TYR A 155 11.66 12.37 -2.18
N ASP A 156 12.94 12.68 -2.32
CA ASP A 156 13.92 11.69 -2.79
C ASP A 156 14.35 10.82 -1.61
N VAL A 157 14.36 9.51 -1.84
CA VAL A 157 14.63 8.50 -0.82
C VAL A 157 15.85 7.70 -1.27
N THR A 158 16.80 7.49 -0.36
CA THR A 158 17.93 6.59 -0.58
C THR A 158 17.82 5.42 0.38
N THR A 159 17.72 4.20 -0.15
CA THR A 159 17.47 3.03 0.69
C THR A 159 18.74 2.43 1.27
N THR A 160 18.59 1.78 2.42
CA THR A 160 19.52 0.76 2.90
C THR A 160 19.13 -0.61 2.33
N ALA A 161 20.03 -1.59 2.41
CA ALA A 161 19.70 -2.96 2.04
C ALA A 161 18.61 -3.53 2.96
N MET A 162 17.53 -4.03 2.38
CA MET A 162 16.41 -4.66 3.09
C MET A 162 15.90 -5.84 2.26
N ALA A 163 15.72 -7.00 2.89
CA ALA A 163 15.20 -8.16 2.18
C ALA A 163 13.70 -8.03 1.90
N GLN A 164 13.17 -8.98 1.13
CA GLN A 164 11.74 -9.02 0.83
C GLN A 164 10.92 -9.07 2.13
N TRP A 165 9.87 -8.24 2.23
CA TRP A 165 9.00 -8.12 3.41
C TRP A 165 9.67 -7.59 4.69
N GLU A 166 10.96 -7.20 4.63
CA GLU A 166 11.65 -6.58 5.77
C GLU A 166 11.46 -5.07 5.86
N SER A 167 10.67 -4.47 4.98
CA SER A 167 10.48 -3.02 4.95
C SER A 167 9.00 -2.64 5.01
N MET A 168 8.73 -1.46 5.52
CA MET A 168 7.41 -0.86 5.50
C MET A 168 7.51 0.65 5.35
N ILE A 169 6.51 1.23 4.69
CA ILE A 169 6.21 2.65 4.86
C ILE A 169 5.21 2.80 5.99
N ALA A 170 5.42 3.77 6.87
CA ALA A 170 4.50 4.10 7.95
C ALA A 170 4.23 5.60 8.00
N VAL A 171 3.09 5.93 8.57
CA VAL A 171 2.65 7.30 8.82
C VAL A 171 2.35 7.39 10.31
N HIS A 172 3.07 8.23 11.03
CA HIS A 172 2.84 8.52 12.44
C HIS A 172 1.94 9.76 12.56
N ALA A 173 0.80 9.59 13.20
CA ALA A 173 -0.25 10.59 13.30
C ALA A 173 -0.56 10.97 14.77
N GLY A 174 0.15 10.39 15.75
CA GLY A 174 -0.09 10.60 17.17
C GLY A 174 0.50 11.87 17.78
N PHE A 175 0.76 12.93 17.00
CA PHE A 175 1.34 14.19 17.52
C PHE A 175 0.35 14.99 18.36
N GLN A 176 -0.91 15.04 17.93
CA GLN A 176 -1.99 15.74 18.62
C GLN A 176 -3.34 15.12 18.26
N ALA A 177 -4.38 15.45 19.04
CA ALA A 177 -5.74 15.13 18.65
C ALA A 177 -6.14 15.93 17.39
N GLY A 178 -6.90 15.31 16.50
CA GLY A 178 -7.31 15.91 15.23
C GLY A 178 -7.40 14.89 14.11
N SER A 179 -7.61 15.38 12.90
CA SER A 179 -7.68 14.52 11.72
C SER A 179 -6.64 14.91 10.68
N LEU A 180 -6.15 13.91 9.98
CA LEU A 180 -5.37 14.11 8.77
C LEU A 180 -5.87 13.20 7.67
N GLU A 181 -5.69 13.64 6.44
CA GLU A 181 -6.11 12.92 5.26
C GLU A 181 -4.91 12.79 4.31
N LEU A 182 -4.75 11.60 3.75
CA LEU A 182 -3.71 11.26 2.79
C LEU A 182 -4.34 10.68 1.54
N ALA A 183 -3.76 10.93 0.37
CA ALA A 183 -4.19 10.32 -0.88
C ALA A 183 -2.99 10.07 -1.81
N GLY A 184 -3.10 9.08 -2.69
CA GLY A 184 -2.07 8.74 -3.68
C GLY A 184 -0.68 8.58 -3.09
N VAL A 185 -0.55 7.77 -2.03
CA VAL A 185 0.77 7.48 -1.44
C VAL A 185 1.50 6.49 -2.34
N GLU A 186 2.59 6.94 -2.94
CA GLU A 186 3.40 6.17 -3.87
C GLU A 186 4.87 6.18 -3.44
N LEU A 187 5.56 5.04 -3.64
CA LEU A 187 7.00 4.94 -3.52
C LEU A 187 7.53 4.32 -4.81
N VAL A 188 8.17 5.13 -5.64
CA VAL A 188 8.47 4.80 -7.04
C VAL A 188 9.98 4.67 -7.25
N ARG A 189 10.44 3.60 -7.91
CA ARG A 189 11.86 3.49 -8.33
C ARG A 189 12.15 4.49 -9.44
N VAL A 190 13.22 5.26 -9.28
CA VAL A 190 13.71 6.26 -10.25
C VAL A 190 14.93 5.77 -11.02
#